data_AF-A0A966P9A8-F1
#
_entry.id   AF-A0A966P9A8-F1
#
_cell.length_a   1.000
_cell.length_b   1.000
_cell.length_c   1.000
_cell.angle_alpha   90.00
_cell.angle_beta   90.00
_cell.angle_gamma   90.00
#
_symmetry.space_group_name_H-M   'P 1'
#
loop_
_entity.id
_entity.type
_entity.pdbx_description
1 polymer ?
#
loop_
_entity_poly.entity_id
_entity_poly.type
_entity_poly.pdbx_seq_one_letter_code
_entity_poly.pdbx_strand_id
1 'polypeptide(L)'
;MGMLFLYKSGRLRATPKFTKVLIGATLGYLVLAMGSLISVLLGGGSLYSLSVFGPMLAMAGVALASFFLILDFDQAEQGVRMGLPQEESWRAGFGLVMTVIWLYLEILRLLAILRGGND
;
A
#
# COMPACT_ATOMS: atom_id res chain seq x y z
N MET A 1 7.14 19.93 -32.83
CA MET A 1 8.18 19.76 -31.80
C MET A 1 7.66 19.84 -30.36
N GLY A 2 6.68 20.70 -30.02
CA GLY A 2 6.14 20.79 -28.64
C GLY A 2 5.30 19.59 -28.15
N MET A 3 4.57 18.89 -29.04
CA MET A 3 3.72 17.76 -28.66
C MET A 3 4.48 16.48 -28.25
N LEU A 4 5.69 16.25 -28.78
CA LEU A 4 6.51 15.10 -28.40
C LEU A 4 7.12 15.24 -27.00
N PHE A 5 7.31 16.47 -26.51
CA PHE A 5 7.80 16.71 -25.15
C PHE A 5 6.71 16.47 -24.09
N LEU A 6 5.46 16.76 -24.44
CA LEU A 6 4.30 16.52 -23.58
C LEU A 6 3.92 15.03 -23.47
N TYR A 7 4.06 14.26 -24.56
CA TYR A 7 3.79 12.81 -24.54
C TYR A 7 4.85 12.00 -23.75
N LYS A 8 6.03 12.57 -23.51
CA LYS A 8 7.07 12.01 -22.63
C LYS A 8 6.91 12.44 -21.16
N SER A 9 5.80 13.06 -20.79
CA SER A 9 5.48 13.34 -19.39
C SER A 9 4.96 12.07 -18.72
N GLY A 10 5.83 11.06 -18.58
CA GLY A 10 5.67 9.93 -17.67
C GLY A 10 5.76 10.42 -16.23
N ARG A 11 4.78 11.25 -15.82
CA ARG A 11 4.82 12.10 -14.63
C ARG A 11 4.38 11.38 -13.36
N LEU A 12 4.10 10.08 -13.46
CA LEU A 12 3.94 9.14 -12.35
C LEU A 12 5.05 8.09 -12.41
N ARG A 13 6.31 8.55 -12.44
CA ARG A 13 7.44 7.65 -12.21
C ARG A 13 7.66 7.51 -10.73
N ALA A 14 7.60 6.28 -10.25
CA ALA A 14 8.15 5.87 -8.97
C ALA A 14 9.60 6.32 -8.89
N THR A 15 9.84 7.48 -8.25
CA THR A 15 11.22 7.93 -8.07
C THR A 15 11.87 6.95 -7.09
N PRO A 16 13.12 6.49 -7.28
CA PRO A 16 13.73 5.50 -6.39
C PRO A 16 13.75 5.92 -4.91
N LYS A 17 13.67 7.23 -4.62
CA LYS A 17 13.45 7.74 -3.25
C LYS A 17 12.05 7.46 -2.72
N PHE A 18 11.01 7.59 -3.55
CA PHE A 18 9.62 7.28 -3.20
C PHE A 18 9.46 5.80 -2.89
N THR A 19 9.99 4.90 -3.73
CA THR A 19 9.97 3.45 -3.46
C THR A 19 10.69 3.09 -2.17
N LYS A 20 11.86 3.70 -1.88
CA LYS A 20 12.59 3.47 -0.62
C LYS A 20 11.80 3.93 0.61
N VAL A 21 11.17 5.11 0.54
CA VAL A 21 10.31 5.62 1.61
C VAL A 21 9.10 4.70 1.80
N LEU A 22 8.50 4.22 0.70
CA LEU A 22 7.36 3.31 0.76
C LEU A 22 7.71 1.97 1.40
N ILE A 23 8.83 1.35 1.00
CA ILE A 23 9.31 0.10 1.61
C ILE A 23 9.61 0.30 3.10
N GLY A 24 10.25 1.41 3.47
CA GLY A 24 10.50 1.74 4.88
C GLY A 24 9.21 1.92 5.68
N ALA A 25 8.22 2.60 5.10
CA ALA A 25 6.91 2.80 5.72
C ALA A 25 6.10 1.49 5.83
N THR A 26 6.18 0.60 4.84
CA THR A 26 5.59 -0.75 4.90
C THR A 26 6.21 -1.58 6.02
N LEU A 27 7.54 -1.57 6.14
CA LEU A 27 8.23 -2.27 7.22
C LEU A 27 7.82 -1.72 8.59
N GLY A 28 7.76 -0.40 8.75
CA GLY A 28 7.28 0.24 9.98
C GLY A 28 5.84 -0.17 10.31
N TYR A 29 4.95 -0.16 9.32
CA TYR A 29 3.57 -0.61 9.46
C TYR A 29 3.47 -2.08 9.89
N LEU A 30 4.30 -2.96 9.30
CA LEU A 30 4.37 -4.38 9.66
C LEU A 30 4.84 -4.59 11.10
N VAL A 31 5.84 -3.83 11.56
CA VAL A 31 6.33 -3.89 12.94
C VAL A 31 5.23 -3.49 13.92
N LEU A 32 4.46 -2.44 13.62
CA LEU A 32 3.31 -2.02 14.44
C LEU A 32 2.22 -3.09 14.47
N ALA A 33 1.94 -3.72 13.32
CA ALA A 33 0.97 -4.83 13.23
C ALA A 33 1.42 -6.04 14.06
N MET A 34 2.71 -6.39 14.02
CA MET A 34 3.29 -7.47 14.83
C MET A 34 3.25 -7.14 16.33
N GLY A 35 3.58 -5.90 16.70
CA GLY A 35 3.44 -5.42 18.09
C GLY A 35 2.00 -5.56 18.58
N SER A 36 1.03 -5.22 17.73
CA SER A 36 -0.39 -5.42 18.04
C SER A 36 -0.74 -6.88 18.25
N LEU A 37 -0.25 -7.78 17.41
CA LEU A 37 -0.52 -9.21 17.54
C LEU A 37 0.02 -9.77 18.86
N ILE A 38 1.24 -9.38 19.23
CA ILE A 38 1.86 -9.75 20.52
C ILE A 38 1.07 -9.19 21.70
N SER A 39 0.59 -7.94 21.61
CA SER A 39 -0.22 -7.34 22.68
C SER A 39 -1.53 -8.10 22.91
N VAL A 40 -2.22 -8.52 21.83
CA VAL A 40 -3.45 -9.32 21.91
C VAL A 40 -3.17 -10.71 22.50
N LEU A 41 -2.07 -11.35 22.11
CA LEU A 41 -1.66 -12.67 22.63
C LEU A 41 -1.33 -12.64 24.13
N LEU A 42 -0.80 -11.53 24.64
CA LEU A 42 -0.49 -11.34 26.06
C LEU A 42 -1.70 -10.86 26.89
N GLY A 43 -2.90 -10.81 26.31
CA GLY A 43 -4.12 -10.36 26.97
C GLY A 43 -4.27 -8.83 27.05
N GLY A 44 -3.38 -8.07 26.41
CA GLY A 44 -3.56 -6.65 26.17
C GLY A 44 -4.58 -6.41 25.04
N GLY A 45 -5.28 -5.28 25.08
CA GLY A 45 -6.09 -4.85 23.93
C GLY A 45 -5.23 -4.65 22.69
N SER A 46 -5.85 -4.73 21.51
CA SER A 46 -5.16 -4.43 20.24
C SER A 46 -4.55 -3.02 20.26
N LEU A 47 -3.34 -2.85 19.75
CA LEU A 47 -2.77 -1.51 19.52
C LEU A 47 -3.67 -0.67 18.59
N TYR A 48 -4.47 -1.33 17.74
CA TYR A 48 -5.49 -0.69 16.91
C TYR A 48 -6.79 -0.36 17.67
N SER A 49 -7.04 -0.95 18.85
CA SER A 49 -8.22 -0.66 19.69
C SER A 49 -7.96 0.43 20.73
N LEU A 50 -6.74 0.93 20.87
CA LEU A 50 -6.47 2.15 21.62
C LEU A 50 -7.08 3.34 20.87
N SER A 51 -8.20 3.84 21.41
CA SER A 51 -9.18 4.82 20.88
C SER A 51 -8.66 5.97 20.01
N VAL A 52 -7.40 6.38 20.13
CA VAL A 52 -6.82 7.51 19.38
C VAL A 52 -5.89 7.08 18.23
N PHE A 53 -5.20 5.95 18.35
CA PHE A 53 -4.20 5.52 17.36
C PHE A 53 -4.78 4.66 16.23
N GLY A 54 -5.89 3.95 16.47
CA GLY A 54 -6.54 3.09 15.48
C GLY A 54 -6.93 3.81 14.18
N PRO A 55 -7.72 4.91 14.23
CA PRO A 55 -8.16 5.61 13.02
C PRO A 55 -6.99 6.23 12.23
N MET A 56 -6.00 6.79 12.94
CA MET A 56 -4.84 7.44 12.32
C MET A 56 -3.95 6.43 11.59
N LEU A 57 -3.73 5.26 12.20
CA LEU A 57 -2.95 4.19 11.61
C LEU A 57 -3.67 3.54 10.41
N ALA A 58 -4.99 3.40 10.47
CA ALA A 58 -5.79 2.87 9.36
C ALA A 58 -5.83 3.85 8.16
N MET A 59 -5.94 5.16 8.40
CA MET A 59 -5.80 6.17 7.34
C MET A 59 -4.41 6.14 6.70
N ALA A 60 -3.35 6.03 7.51
CA ALA A 60 -1.98 5.90 7.01
C ALA A 60 -1.81 4.61 6.17
N GLY A 61 -2.42 3.51 6.60
CA GLY A 61 -2.42 2.25 5.86
C GLY A 61 -3.09 2.37 4.48
N VAL A 62 -4.27 3.00 4.40
CA VAL A 62 -4.97 3.18 3.11
C VAL A 62 -4.15 4.07 2.17
N ALA A 63 -3.59 5.17 2.69
CA ALA A 63 -2.71 6.03 1.89
C ALA A 63 -1.50 5.25 1.37
N LEU A 64 -0.85 4.46 2.23
CA LEU A 64 0.30 3.64 1.86
C LEU A 64 -0.04 2.57 0.82
N ALA A 65 -1.16 1.86 0.98
CA ALA A 65 -1.62 0.86 0.02
C ALA A 65 -1.93 1.51 -1.35
N SER A 66 -2.53 2.71 -1.37
CA SER A 66 -2.78 3.45 -2.61
C SER A 66 -1.49 3.83 -3.34
N PHE A 67 -0.44 4.19 -2.60
CA PHE A 67 0.87 4.46 -3.17
C PHE A 67 1.55 3.20 -3.71
N PHE A 68 1.39 2.05 -3.04
CA PHE A 68 1.87 0.76 -3.53
C PHE A 68 1.19 0.39 -4.85
N LEU A 69 -0.11 0.66 -4.98
CA LEU A 69 -0.86 0.41 -6.21
C LEU A 69 -0.29 1.21 -7.39
N ILE A 70 0.08 2.48 -7.18
CA ILE A 70 0.72 3.31 -8.19
C ILE A 70 2.09 2.73 -8.59
N LEU A 71 2.87 2.25 -7.62
CA LEU A 71 4.15 1.59 -7.90
C LEU A 71 3.98 0.32 -8.74
N ASP A 72 2.97 -0.48 -8.43
CA ASP A 72 2.70 -1.73 -9.14
C ASP A 72 2.27 -1.45 -10.60
N PHE A 73 1.45 -0.41 -10.83
CA PHE A 73 1.10 0.02 -12.18
C PHE A 73 2.30 0.58 -12.96
N ASP A 74 3.17 1.39 -12.35
CA ASP A 74 4.38 1.91 -13.00
C ASP A 74 5.35 0.76 -13.37
N GLN A 75 5.51 -0.24 -12.48
CA GLN A 75 6.30 -1.44 -12.77
C GLN A 75 5.70 -2.26 -13.91
N ALA A 76 4.39 -2.45 -13.93
CA ALA A 76 3.70 -3.17 -15.00
C ALA A 76 3.86 -2.46 -16.35
N GLU A 77 3.70 -1.13 -16.40
CA GLU A 77 3.86 -0.33 -17.62
C GLU A 77 5.31 -0.35 -18.12
N GLN A 78 6.28 -0.24 -17.21
CA GLN A 78 7.69 -0.35 -17.53
C GLN A 78 8.05 -1.73 -18.09
N GLY A 79 7.50 -2.80 -17.52
CA GLY A 79 7.71 -4.16 -18.00
C GLY A 79 7.20 -4.38 -19.43
N VAL A 80 6.04 -3.81 -19.76
CA VAL A 80 5.50 -3.83 -21.13
C VAL A 80 6.36 -3.00 -22.09
N ARG A 81 6.81 -1.81 -21.66
CA ARG A 81 7.69 -0.94 -22.48
C ARG A 81 9.06 -1.56 -22.77
N MET A 82 9.57 -2.39 -21.87
CA MET A 82 10.83 -3.11 -22.05
C MET A 82 10.68 -4.38 -22.90
N GLY A 83 9.45 -4.77 -23.27
CA GLY A 83 9.19 -5.99 -24.03
C GLY A 83 9.50 -7.26 -23.23
N LEU A 84 9.28 -7.23 -21.92
CA LEU A 84 9.52 -8.41 -21.07
C LEU A 84 8.70 -9.62 -21.56
N PRO A 85 9.24 -10.85 -21.45
CA PRO A 85 8.54 -12.07 -21.83
C PRO A 85 7.16 -12.15 -21.19
N GLN A 86 6.17 -12.68 -21.91
CA GLN A 86 4.80 -12.83 -21.39
C GLN A 86 4.75 -13.70 -20.13
N GLU A 87 5.73 -14.58 -19.94
CA GLU A 87 5.95 -15.37 -18.73
C GLU A 87 6.27 -14.54 -17.49
N GLU A 88 6.66 -13.27 -17.60
CA GLU A 88 6.87 -12.39 -16.43
C GLU A 88 5.60 -11.59 -16.07
N SER A 89 4.60 -11.57 -16.95
CA SER A 89 3.37 -10.81 -16.74
C SER A 89 2.53 -11.32 -15.55
N TRP A 90 2.60 -12.62 -15.23
CA TRP A 90 1.89 -13.17 -14.08
C TRP A 90 2.44 -12.64 -12.76
N ARG A 91 3.75 -12.35 -12.66
CA ARG A 91 4.37 -11.80 -11.45
C ARG A 91 3.91 -10.37 -11.21
N ALA A 92 3.84 -9.57 -12.27
CA ALA A 92 3.29 -8.22 -12.22
C ALA A 92 1.80 -8.22 -11.85
N GLY A 93 1.01 -9.13 -12.43
CA GLY A 93 -0.41 -9.31 -12.10
C GLY A 93 -0.64 -9.75 -10.65
N PHE A 94 0.20 -10.66 -10.13
CA PHE A 94 0.13 -11.11 -8.75
C PHE A 94 0.38 -9.98 -7.74
N GLY A 95 1.41 -9.16 -7.98
CA GLY A 95 1.70 -7.99 -7.14
C GLY A 95 0.52 -7.02 -7.07
N LEU A 96 -0.04 -6.67 -8.24
CA LEU A 96 -1.23 -5.83 -8.34
C LEU A 96 -2.40 -6.39 -7.53
N VAL A 97 -2.72 -7.67 -7.68
CA VAL A 97 -3.85 -8.30 -6.96
C VAL A 97 -3.60 -8.30 -5.45
N MET A 98 -2.38 -8.59 -4.99
CA MET A 98 -2.04 -8.56 -3.57
C MET A 98 -2.22 -7.17 -2.97
N THR A 99 -1.78 -6.13 -3.68
CA THR A 99 -1.94 -4.74 -3.24
C THR A 99 -3.41 -4.31 -3.22
N VAL A 100 -4.22 -4.75 -4.18
CA VAL A 100 -5.67 -4.51 -4.20
C VAL A 100 -6.35 -5.18 -3.01
N ILE A 101 -6.01 -6.45 -2.71
CA ILE A 101 -6.55 -7.17 -1.55
C ILE A 101 -6.14 -6.47 -0.24
N TRP A 102 -4.89 -6.03 -0.13
CA TRP A 102 -4.44 -5.30 1.05
C TRP A 102 -5.21 -3.98 1.22
N LEU A 103 -5.33 -3.18 0.15
CA LEU A 103 -6.11 -1.94 0.18
C LEU A 103 -7.57 -2.19 0.59
N TYR A 104 -8.16 -3.28 0.11
CA TYR A 104 -9.51 -3.70 0.50
C TYR A 104 -9.62 -3.97 2.01
N LEU A 105 -8.69 -4.74 2.59
CA LEU A 105 -8.67 -5.02 4.03
C LEU A 105 -8.50 -3.74 4.86
N GLU A 106 -7.69 -2.80 4.39
CA GLU A 106 -7.45 -1.56 5.11
C GLU A 106 -8.66 -0.62 5.08
N ILE A 107 -9.37 -0.54 3.94
CA ILE A 107 -10.64 0.17 3.84
C ILE A 107 -11.69 -0.47 4.75
N LEU A 108 -11.81 -1.79 4.74
CA LEU A 108 -12.72 -2.50 5.65
C LEU A 108 -12.40 -2.17 7.11
N ARG A 109 -11.13 -2.13 7.48
CA ARG A 109 -10.72 -1.77 8.84
C ARG A 109 -11.07 -0.32 9.17
N LEU A 110 -10.82 0.61 8.25
CA LEU A 110 -11.19 2.02 8.42
C LEU A 110 -12.69 2.16 8.64
N LEU A 111 -13.51 1.48 7.83
CA LEU A 111 -14.96 1.44 7.98
C LEU A 111 -15.39 0.78 9.30
N ALA A 112 -14.72 -0.28 9.73
CA ALA A 112 -15.00 -0.93 11.01
C ALA A 112 -14.73 -0.01 12.20
N ILE A 113 -13.65 0.78 12.18
CA ILE A 113 -13.33 1.77 13.22
C ILE A 113 -14.35 2.90 13.22
N LEU A 114 -14.71 3.42 12.04
CA LEU A 114 -15.72 4.48 11.91
C LEU A 114 -17.12 4.01 12.36
N ARG A 115 -17.44 2.72 12.16
CA ARG A 115 -18.72 2.12 12.56
C ARG A 115 -18.75 1.66 14.01
N GLY A 116 -17.62 1.20 14.55
CA GLY A 116 -17.47 0.60 15.88
C GLY A 116 -17.06 1.57 16.98
N GLY A 117 -16.98 2.86 16.72
CA GLY A 117 -16.74 3.89 17.75
C GLY A 117 -17.94 4.15 18.68
N ASN A 118 -18.82 3.16 18.91
CA ASN A 118 -20.08 3.36 19.61
C ASN A 118 -20.52 2.19 20.52
N ASP A 119 -19.57 1.45 21.11
CA ASP A 119 -19.82 0.53 22.24
C ASP A 119 -18.82 0.78 23.38
#